data_AF-A0A7Z9ULZ5-F1
#
_entry.id   AF-A0A7Z9ULZ5-F1
#
_cell.length_a   1.000
_cell.length_b   1.000
_cell.length_c   1.000
_cell.angle_alpha   90.00
_cell.angle_beta   90.00
_cell.angle_gamma   90.00
#
_symmetry.space_group_name_H-M   'P 1'
#
loop_
_entity.id
_entity.type
_entity.pdbx_description
1 polymer ?
#
loop_
_entity_poly.entity_id
_entity_poly.type
_entity_poly.pdbx_seq_one_letter_code
_entity_poly.pdbx_strand_id
1 'polypeptide(L)'
;MPENALANELGCGNCHSGVTQSEVIKTHAPDLSYAGSKYNASFLFDYLKSPYSVRHNIGKSRMPDFGFSNDEAMALTLYLIKQRTLPKSVQISEINFNREKNGFELLHNTYQCTKCHQLNDVGESESTDLTQAGFRLNAEWMSNFIQNPDPYLPKGSAMPNFFNLKKVHDQDQLTAKDLKTIVSYLSRTSSDKRQALELEFGKVQKAYPNVTAEMGKNIFLSQNCQACHGMQDEDSWFEDHNGPNLSAQRMRTQKGWINNYLEKPSAIRPFGFFPGTGSRMPDYHLSDSEVLALSDWLGTAELKTKLSPISKFQSQKVDKLLNDFLPCLGCHQIDGKGGKIGPDLSNVGNRLTDGFIKMAVKMPHMVMPESMMPKTVIDPNILPLILSYLAHKQSDQKTAYLNLIQHQPYSAANSYEENCAPCHGLNGNGKGFNEPNLTVKPADFTNATLMEQRADDTLYDTIHVGGRIMNKSHFMPGWGEKMSPKEIVDYVQTIRKFCNCEQPDWAKN
;
A
#
# COMPACT_ATOMS: atom_id res chain seq x y z
N MET A 1 17.61 -11.64 -6.80
CA MET A 1 17.23 -11.85 -8.23
C MET A 1 18.23 -11.12 -9.12
N PRO A 2 18.40 -11.43 -10.41
CA PRO A 2 19.24 -10.60 -11.29
C PRO A 2 18.65 -9.18 -11.39
N GLU A 3 19.51 -8.18 -11.58
CA GLU A 3 19.09 -6.80 -11.77
C GLU A 3 18.19 -6.65 -13.00
N ASN A 4 17.24 -5.71 -12.92
CA ASN A 4 16.32 -5.38 -14.01
C ASN A 4 16.07 -3.88 -14.02
N ALA A 5 16.41 -3.22 -15.13
CA ALA A 5 16.32 -1.77 -15.27
C ALA A 5 14.89 -1.25 -15.10
N LEU A 6 13.90 -1.93 -15.68
CA LEU A 6 12.48 -1.54 -15.56
C LEU A 6 12.00 -1.67 -14.11
N ALA A 7 12.30 -2.78 -13.43
CA ALA A 7 11.95 -2.96 -12.02
C ALA A 7 12.64 -1.92 -11.11
N ASN A 8 13.87 -1.53 -11.43
CA ASN A 8 14.60 -0.47 -10.75
C ASN A 8 13.96 0.91 -10.95
N GLU A 9 13.61 1.27 -12.19
CA GLU A 9 12.97 2.57 -12.51
C GLU A 9 11.55 2.68 -11.93
N LEU A 10 10.82 1.56 -11.81
CA LEU A 10 9.50 1.49 -11.18
C LEU A 10 9.56 1.40 -9.64
N GLY A 11 10.75 1.16 -9.07
CA GLY A 11 10.93 1.07 -7.62
C GLY A 11 10.43 -0.23 -6.99
N CYS A 12 10.28 -1.33 -7.75
CA CYS A 12 9.68 -2.57 -7.25
C CYS A 12 10.40 -3.13 -6.00
N GLY A 13 11.73 -3.01 -5.95
CA GLY A 13 12.53 -3.47 -4.81
C GLY A 13 12.36 -2.68 -3.52
N ASN A 14 11.69 -1.52 -3.56
CA ASN A 14 11.41 -0.74 -2.35
C ASN A 14 10.18 -1.26 -1.58
N CYS A 15 9.38 -2.12 -2.23
CA CYS A 15 8.24 -2.80 -1.60
C CYS A 15 8.42 -4.32 -1.54
N HIS A 16 9.22 -4.91 -2.44
CA HIS A 16 9.40 -6.35 -2.56
C HIS A 16 10.82 -6.79 -2.21
N SER A 17 10.96 -7.56 -1.12
CA SER A 17 12.25 -8.17 -0.78
C SER A 17 12.71 -9.20 -1.83
N GLY A 18 14.02 -9.40 -1.95
CA GLY A 18 14.62 -10.28 -2.97
C GLY A 18 14.86 -9.62 -4.35
N VAL A 19 14.34 -8.41 -4.54
CA VAL A 19 14.66 -7.49 -5.64
C VAL A 19 15.59 -6.40 -5.10
N THR A 20 16.55 -5.95 -5.92
CA THR A 20 17.44 -4.84 -5.56
C THR A 20 16.62 -3.57 -5.33
N GLN A 21 16.85 -2.88 -4.21
CA GLN A 21 16.22 -1.59 -3.92
C GLN A 21 16.62 -0.54 -4.96
N SER A 22 15.68 0.34 -5.30
CA SER A 22 15.89 1.36 -6.31
C SER A 22 16.66 2.55 -5.78
N GLU A 23 17.77 2.85 -6.43
CA GLU A 23 18.60 4.03 -6.13
C GLU A 23 18.09 5.31 -6.83
N VAL A 24 17.24 5.18 -7.85
CA VAL A 24 16.82 6.30 -8.71
C VAL A 24 15.44 6.86 -8.35
N ILE A 25 14.50 6.03 -7.88
CA ILE A 25 13.11 6.44 -7.71
C ILE A 25 12.95 7.58 -6.70
N LYS A 26 13.73 7.57 -5.61
CA LYS A 26 13.74 8.64 -4.59
C LYS A 26 14.17 10.01 -5.13
N THR A 27 14.83 10.02 -6.29
CA THR A 27 15.27 11.27 -6.95
C THR A 27 14.32 11.72 -8.05
N HIS A 28 13.49 10.79 -8.55
CA HIS A 28 12.48 11.07 -9.56
C HIS A 28 11.15 11.50 -8.92
N ALA A 29 10.84 10.96 -7.74
CA ALA A 29 9.67 11.34 -6.95
C ALA A 29 9.89 12.69 -6.23
N PRO A 30 8.85 13.52 -6.06
CA PRO A 30 8.95 14.76 -5.30
C PRO A 30 9.09 14.48 -3.79
N ASP A 31 9.84 15.34 -3.10
CA ASP A 31 9.82 15.44 -1.64
C ASP A 31 8.46 15.98 -1.18
N LEU A 32 7.83 15.29 -0.22
CA LEU A 32 6.50 15.57 0.28
C LEU A 32 6.52 16.36 1.59
N SER A 33 7.70 16.62 2.18
CA SER A 33 7.86 17.41 3.42
C SER A 33 7.26 18.81 3.33
N TYR A 34 7.15 19.36 2.11
CA TYR A 34 6.57 20.66 1.81
C TYR A 34 5.42 20.59 0.80
N ALA A 35 4.74 19.45 0.69
CA ALA A 35 3.66 19.26 -0.28
C ALA A 35 2.56 20.34 -0.18
N GLY A 36 2.20 20.77 1.02
CA GLY A 36 1.20 21.82 1.26
C GLY A 36 1.66 23.24 0.93
N SER A 37 2.98 23.46 0.84
CA SER A 37 3.52 24.69 0.26
C SER A 37 3.51 24.64 -1.26
N LYS A 38 3.73 23.46 -1.87
CA LYS A 38 3.91 23.30 -3.31
C LYS A 38 2.62 23.17 -4.11
N TYR A 39 1.70 22.32 -3.67
CA TYR A 39 0.57 21.87 -4.48
C TYR A 39 -0.76 22.48 -4.03
N ASN A 40 -1.65 22.70 -4.98
CA ASN A 40 -3.07 22.97 -4.68
C ASN A 40 -3.73 21.70 -4.13
N ALA A 41 -4.57 21.86 -3.10
CA ALA A 41 -5.25 20.73 -2.45
C ALA A 41 -6.13 19.92 -3.42
N SER A 42 -6.89 20.60 -4.27
CA SER A 42 -7.77 19.95 -5.25
C SER A 42 -7.00 19.16 -6.31
N PHE A 43 -5.79 19.62 -6.68
CA PHE A 43 -4.89 18.84 -7.53
C PHE A 43 -4.37 17.59 -6.83
N LEU A 44 -3.92 17.69 -5.57
CA LEU A 44 -3.46 16.51 -4.83
C LEU A 44 -4.56 15.45 -4.75
N PHE A 45 -5.79 15.87 -4.46
CA PHE A 45 -6.94 14.98 -4.41
C PHE A 45 -7.21 14.27 -5.73
N ASP A 46 -7.25 15.02 -6.83
CA ASP A 46 -7.44 14.47 -8.18
C ASP A 46 -6.32 13.50 -8.58
N TYR A 47 -5.07 13.94 -8.39
CA TYR A 47 -3.89 13.18 -8.76
C TYR A 47 -3.72 11.90 -7.95
N LEU A 48 -4.04 11.90 -6.65
CA LEU A 48 -3.97 10.70 -5.81
C LEU A 48 -5.04 9.66 -6.18
N LYS A 49 -6.17 10.08 -6.75
CA LYS A 49 -7.22 9.16 -7.21
C LYS A 49 -6.91 8.51 -8.55
N SER A 50 -6.26 9.24 -9.45
CA SER A 50 -5.91 8.75 -10.77
C SER A 50 -4.63 9.45 -11.24
N PRO A 51 -3.46 8.93 -10.84
CA PRO A 51 -2.19 9.52 -11.22
C PRO A 51 -2.00 9.51 -12.74
N TYR A 52 -1.42 10.59 -13.26
CA TYR A 52 -1.11 10.73 -14.69
C TYR A 52 0.30 11.28 -14.89
N SER A 53 0.83 11.20 -16.10
CA SER A 53 2.19 11.67 -16.36
C SER A 53 2.31 13.19 -16.22
N VAL A 54 3.30 13.62 -15.44
CA VAL A 54 3.56 15.03 -15.13
C VAL A 54 4.96 15.46 -15.57
N ARG A 55 5.93 14.54 -15.53
CA ARG A 55 7.33 14.74 -15.94
C ARG A 55 7.66 13.72 -17.01
N HIS A 56 8.24 14.16 -18.10
CA HIS A 56 8.65 13.29 -19.21
C HIS A 56 10.14 12.90 -19.18
N ASN A 57 10.92 13.52 -18.28
CA ASN A 57 12.37 13.38 -18.19
C ASN A 57 12.87 12.47 -17.06
N ILE A 58 12.05 11.53 -16.59
CA ILE A 58 12.38 10.61 -15.48
C ILE A 58 12.37 9.14 -15.88
N GLY A 59 12.59 8.88 -17.18
CA GLY A 59 12.58 7.52 -17.72
C GLY A 59 11.20 6.88 -17.58
N LYS A 60 11.17 5.63 -17.10
CA LYS A 60 9.96 4.84 -16.86
C LYS A 60 9.36 5.05 -15.47
N SER A 61 10.00 5.82 -14.60
CA SER A 61 9.46 6.14 -13.27
C SER A 61 8.14 6.88 -13.40
N ARG A 62 7.14 6.43 -12.63
CA ARG A 62 5.80 7.04 -12.60
C ARG A 62 5.14 6.79 -11.25
N MET A 63 4.24 7.66 -10.84
CA MET A 63 3.40 7.43 -9.66
C MET A 63 2.38 6.34 -10.02
N PRO A 64 2.32 5.22 -9.28
CA PRO A 64 1.33 4.18 -9.55
C PRO A 64 -0.01 4.51 -8.90
N ASP A 65 -1.08 3.92 -9.42
CA ASP A 65 -2.44 4.05 -8.91
C ASP A 65 -2.72 3.03 -7.80
N PHE A 66 -2.98 3.53 -6.59
CA PHE A 66 -3.32 2.69 -5.43
C PHE A 66 -4.83 2.38 -5.35
N GLY A 67 -5.64 2.91 -6.26
CA GLY A 67 -7.09 2.72 -6.30
C GLY A 67 -7.80 3.33 -5.11
N PHE A 68 -7.38 4.52 -4.65
CA PHE A 68 -7.99 5.19 -3.51
C PHE A 68 -9.41 5.64 -3.83
N SER A 69 -10.30 5.40 -2.87
CA SER A 69 -11.65 5.96 -2.86
C SER A 69 -11.64 7.45 -2.47
N ASN A 70 -12.78 8.13 -2.63
CA ASN A 70 -12.88 9.58 -2.40
C ASN A 70 -12.47 10.01 -0.98
N ASP A 71 -12.91 9.27 0.03
CA ASP A 71 -12.57 9.50 1.44
C ASP A 71 -11.09 9.22 1.73
N GLU A 72 -10.51 8.16 1.16
CA GLU A 72 -9.07 7.84 1.30
C GLU A 72 -8.17 8.90 0.66
N ALA A 73 -8.45 9.27 -0.59
CA ALA A 73 -7.68 10.29 -1.31
C ALA A 73 -7.84 11.68 -0.65
N MET A 74 -9.02 11.98 -0.12
CA MET A 74 -9.25 13.20 0.64
C MET A 74 -8.45 13.20 1.95
N ALA A 75 -8.42 12.10 2.69
CA ALA A 75 -7.65 11.98 3.92
C ALA A 75 -6.16 12.24 3.67
N LEU A 76 -5.58 11.57 2.66
CA LEU A 76 -4.20 11.78 2.22
C LEU A 76 -3.95 13.24 1.82
N THR A 77 -4.88 13.85 1.09
CA THR A 77 -4.79 15.27 0.72
C THR A 77 -4.74 16.17 1.95
N LEU A 78 -5.65 15.97 2.92
CA LEU A 78 -5.69 16.74 4.17
C LEU A 78 -4.41 16.60 4.99
N TYR A 79 -3.75 15.44 4.92
CA TYR A 79 -2.45 15.22 5.53
C TYR A 79 -1.34 15.97 4.79
N LEU A 80 -1.23 15.80 3.47
CA LEU A 80 -0.17 16.38 2.66
C LEU A 80 -0.20 17.92 2.64
N ILE A 81 -1.39 18.54 2.67
CA ILE A 81 -1.50 20.01 2.68
C ILE A 81 -1.03 20.66 4.00
N LYS A 82 -0.85 19.86 5.06
CA LYS A 82 -0.25 20.31 6.32
C LYS A 82 1.28 20.29 6.28
N GLN A 83 1.88 19.57 5.34
CA GLN A 83 3.33 19.43 5.22
C GLN A 83 3.93 20.69 4.60
N ARG A 84 4.69 21.44 5.40
CA ARG A 84 5.26 22.75 5.03
C ARG A 84 6.73 22.89 5.43
N THR A 85 7.40 21.78 5.77
CA THR A 85 8.82 21.74 6.12
C THR A 85 9.67 21.97 4.87
N LEU A 86 10.06 23.23 4.66
CA LEU A 86 10.86 23.68 3.53
C LEU A 86 12.36 23.37 3.73
N PRO A 87 13.15 23.29 2.64
CA PRO A 87 14.61 23.28 2.74
C PRO A 87 15.12 24.49 3.53
N LYS A 88 16.14 24.30 4.39
CA LYS A 88 16.61 25.32 5.35
C LYS A 88 16.98 26.69 4.74
N SER A 89 17.40 26.72 3.48
CA SER A 89 17.81 27.94 2.75
C SER A 89 16.64 28.66 2.07
N VAL A 90 15.42 28.14 2.17
CA VAL A 90 14.24 28.64 1.47
C VAL A 90 13.33 29.39 2.43
N GLN A 91 12.89 30.58 2.02
CA GLN A 91 11.78 31.30 2.64
C GLN A 91 10.76 31.66 1.56
N ILE A 92 9.49 31.26 1.75
CA ILE A 92 8.43 31.60 0.80
C ILE A 92 7.86 32.97 1.16
N SER A 93 8.00 33.93 0.25
CA SER A 93 7.39 35.26 0.33
C SER A 93 6.07 35.34 -0.43
N GLU A 94 5.15 36.19 0.06
CA GLU A 94 3.91 36.51 -0.63
C GLU A 94 4.18 37.20 -1.97
N ILE A 95 3.31 36.94 -2.95
CA ILE A 95 3.37 37.59 -4.25
C ILE A 95 2.16 38.48 -4.45
N ASN A 96 2.41 39.67 -4.99
CA ASN A 96 1.34 40.53 -5.50
C ASN A 96 1.10 40.20 -6.97
N PHE A 97 -0.09 39.70 -7.28
CA PHE A 97 -0.51 39.45 -8.66
C PHE A 97 -0.61 40.75 -9.45
N ASN A 98 -0.17 40.71 -10.71
CA ASN A 98 -0.40 41.78 -11.66
C ASN A 98 -1.29 41.32 -12.82
N ARG A 99 -1.86 42.29 -13.55
CA ARG A 99 -2.71 42.05 -14.73
C ARG A 99 -1.95 42.18 -16.05
N GLU A 100 -0.63 42.22 -16.01
CA GLU A 100 0.17 42.31 -17.22
C GLU A 100 -0.04 41.05 -18.08
N LYS A 101 -0.13 41.24 -19.39
CA LYS A 101 -0.52 40.20 -20.35
C LYS A 101 0.66 39.56 -21.10
N ASN A 102 1.87 40.09 -20.95
CA ASN A 102 3.07 39.61 -21.66
C ASN A 102 3.72 38.38 -21.03
N GLY A 103 3.07 37.68 -20.08
CA GLY A 103 3.66 36.51 -19.42
C GLY A 103 4.04 35.38 -20.38
N PHE A 104 3.26 35.13 -21.43
CA PHE A 104 3.62 34.16 -22.47
C PHE A 104 4.87 34.59 -23.25
N GLU A 105 4.97 35.86 -23.63
CA GLU A 105 6.11 36.39 -24.37
C GLU A 105 7.40 36.32 -23.54
N LEU A 106 7.32 36.64 -22.24
CA LEU A 106 8.45 36.47 -21.32
C LEU A 106 8.90 35.00 -21.25
N LEU A 107 7.96 34.06 -21.09
CA LEU A 107 8.27 32.63 -21.01
C LEU A 107 8.81 32.06 -22.32
N HIS A 108 8.23 32.44 -23.46
CA HIS A 108 8.53 31.84 -24.78
C HIS A 108 9.74 32.50 -25.44
N ASN A 109 9.78 33.84 -25.49
CA ASN A 109 10.75 34.58 -26.28
C ASN A 109 11.93 35.08 -25.43
N THR A 110 11.65 35.69 -24.28
CA THR A 110 12.67 36.34 -23.45
C THR A 110 13.51 35.32 -22.69
N TYR A 111 12.88 34.51 -21.84
CA TYR A 111 13.55 33.53 -20.99
C TYR A 111 13.62 32.13 -21.61
N GLN A 112 12.99 31.94 -22.78
CA GLN A 112 13.05 30.72 -23.60
C GLN A 112 12.72 29.43 -22.82
N CYS A 113 11.82 29.51 -21.84
CA CYS A 113 11.37 28.39 -21.03
C CYS A 113 10.80 27.25 -21.90
N THR A 114 10.23 27.60 -23.05
CA THR A 114 9.65 26.63 -23.98
C THR A 114 10.66 25.78 -24.75
N LYS A 115 11.96 26.02 -24.61
CA LYS A 115 13.00 25.12 -25.12
C LYS A 115 13.01 23.76 -24.41
N CYS A 116 12.45 23.70 -23.20
CA CYS A 116 12.37 22.45 -22.42
C CYS A 116 10.94 22.16 -21.92
N HIS A 117 10.09 23.18 -21.83
CA HIS A 117 8.75 23.08 -21.30
C HIS A 117 7.69 23.26 -22.39
N GLN A 118 6.62 22.47 -22.34
CA GLN A 118 5.43 22.77 -23.12
C GLN A 118 4.65 23.92 -22.46
N LEU A 119 4.06 24.79 -23.28
CA LEU A 119 3.15 25.86 -22.85
C LEU A 119 2.19 26.21 -23.99
N ASN A 120 0.90 25.99 -23.77
CA ASN A 120 -0.19 26.20 -24.73
C ASN A 120 0.08 25.50 -26.06
N ASP A 121 0.42 24.21 -25.98
CA ASP A 121 0.75 23.36 -27.12
C ASP A 121 2.01 23.80 -27.92
N VAL A 122 2.79 24.75 -27.40
CA VAL A 122 4.07 25.19 -27.97
C VAL A 122 5.24 24.75 -27.09
N GLY A 123 6.39 24.49 -27.69
CA GLY A 123 7.63 24.12 -26.99
C GLY A 123 7.87 22.61 -26.97
N GLU A 124 8.91 22.22 -26.23
CA GLU A 124 9.37 20.84 -26.15
C GLU A 124 8.83 20.12 -24.91
N SER A 125 8.72 18.80 -24.98
CA SER A 125 8.24 17.95 -23.88
C SER A 125 9.39 17.31 -23.07
N GLU A 126 10.48 18.05 -22.88
CA GLU A 126 11.69 17.60 -22.17
C GLU A 126 11.60 17.79 -20.64
N SER A 127 10.47 18.30 -20.13
CA SER A 127 10.24 18.59 -18.71
C SER A 127 8.75 18.49 -18.37
N THR A 128 8.23 19.40 -17.55
CA THR A 128 6.80 19.49 -17.20
C THR A 128 6.06 20.47 -18.10
N ASP A 129 4.82 20.18 -18.46
CA ASP A 129 3.92 21.13 -19.13
C ASP A 129 3.47 22.27 -18.19
N LEU A 130 3.80 23.51 -18.57
CA LEU A 130 3.52 24.72 -17.79
C LEU A 130 2.05 25.18 -17.93
N THR A 131 1.30 24.69 -18.91
CA THR A 131 -0.16 24.92 -19.00
C THR A 131 -0.90 24.31 -17.81
N GLN A 132 -0.28 23.34 -17.13
CA GLN A 132 -0.82 22.71 -15.93
C GLN A 132 -0.47 23.42 -14.63
N ALA A 133 0.42 24.41 -14.67
CA ALA A 133 0.93 25.07 -13.47
C ALA A 133 -0.17 25.68 -12.61
N GLY A 134 -1.15 26.37 -13.22
CA GLY A 134 -2.18 27.11 -12.49
C GLY A 134 -3.11 26.26 -11.64
N PHE A 135 -3.48 25.06 -12.09
CA PHE A 135 -4.29 24.14 -11.28
C PHE A 135 -3.44 23.27 -10.35
N ARG A 136 -2.15 23.07 -10.64
CA ARG A 136 -1.28 22.16 -9.88
C ARG A 136 -0.56 22.80 -8.70
N LEU A 137 -0.01 24.00 -8.89
CA LEU A 137 0.98 24.59 -8.01
C LEU A 137 0.48 25.86 -7.32
N ASN A 138 0.94 26.08 -6.09
CA ASN A 138 0.70 27.34 -5.38
C ASN A 138 1.60 28.45 -5.96
N ALA A 139 1.07 29.67 -6.02
CA ALA A 139 1.73 30.79 -6.68
C ALA A 139 3.01 31.22 -5.96
N GLU A 140 2.99 31.22 -4.63
CA GLU A 140 4.14 31.59 -3.80
C GLU A 140 5.27 30.56 -3.96
N TRP A 141 4.94 29.26 -4.01
CA TRP A 141 5.96 28.23 -4.28
C TRP A 141 6.54 28.36 -5.69
N MET A 142 5.70 28.60 -6.71
CA MET A 142 6.18 28.82 -8.08
C MET A 142 7.16 29.98 -8.15
N SER A 143 6.83 31.11 -7.50
CA SER A 143 7.70 32.28 -7.42
C SER A 143 9.06 31.94 -6.84
N ASN A 144 9.11 31.19 -5.74
CA ASN A 144 10.36 30.80 -5.10
C ASN A 144 11.15 29.77 -5.92
N PHE A 145 10.47 28.80 -6.53
CA PHE A 145 11.10 27.78 -7.34
C PHE A 145 11.72 28.34 -8.62
N ILE A 146 11.01 29.23 -9.33
CA ILE A 146 11.54 29.90 -10.53
C ILE A 146 12.77 30.77 -10.17
N GLN A 147 12.76 31.39 -8.99
CA GLN A 147 13.88 32.18 -8.50
C GLN A 147 15.13 31.34 -8.24
N ASN A 148 14.96 30.24 -7.52
CA ASN A 148 16.06 29.39 -7.10
C ASN A 148 15.58 27.93 -6.96
N PRO A 149 15.70 27.12 -8.03
CA PRO A 149 15.25 25.74 -8.00
C PRO A 149 16.20 24.81 -7.21
N ASP A 150 17.47 25.18 -7.05
CA ASP A 150 18.53 24.31 -6.51
C ASP A 150 18.21 23.74 -5.10
N PRO A 151 17.70 24.52 -4.12
CA PRO A 151 17.36 23.99 -2.80
C PRO A 151 16.28 22.90 -2.82
N TYR A 152 15.45 22.86 -3.85
CA TYR A 152 14.39 21.86 -4.01
C TYR A 152 14.85 20.63 -4.81
N LEU A 153 16.02 20.70 -5.45
CA LEU A 153 16.57 19.69 -6.35
C LEU A 153 17.99 19.30 -5.89
N PRO A 154 18.13 18.44 -4.87
CA PRO A 154 19.40 18.17 -4.18
C PRO A 154 20.50 17.54 -5.06
N LYS A 155 20.17 17.03 -6.25
CA LYS A 155 21.14 16.50 -7.24
C LYS A 155 21.47 17.50 -8.36
N GLY A 156 21.06 18.75 -8.22
CA GLY A 156 21.24 19.81 -9.21
C GLY A 156 20.03 19.97 -10.12
N SER A 157 19.75 21.22 -10.51
CA SER A 157 18.68 21.58 -11.42
C SER A 157 19.18 21.68 -12.87
N ALA A 158 18.51 21.01 -13.80
CA ALA A 158 18.68 21.30 -15.23
C ALA A 158 18.01 22.62 -15.64
N MET A 159 17.07 23.12 -14.82
CA MET A 159 16.46 24.44 -15.01
C MET A 159 17.47 25.53 -14.62
N PRO A 160 17.72 26.53 -15.50
CA PRO A 160 18.67 27.60 -15.22
C PRO A 160 18.32 28.38 -13.96
N ASN A 161 19.34 28.85 -13.25
CA ASN A 161 19.18 29.81 -12.16
C ASN A 161 19.14 31.24 -12.74
N PHE A 162 17.93 31.73 -13.01
CA PHE A 162 17.71 33.02 -13.66
C PHE A 162 17.99 34.26 -12.78
N PHE A 163 18.24 34.06 -11.47
CA PHE A 163 18.48 35.15 -10.51
C PHE A 163 19.93 35.23 -9.98
N ASN A 164 20.78 34.22 -10.23
CA ASN A 164 22.10 34.15 -9.58
C ASN A 164 23.29 34.04 -10.55
N LEU A 165 23.21 34.71 -11.71
CA LEU A 165 24.35 34.80 -12.64
C LEU A 165 25.27 35.97 -12.24
N LYS A 166 26.25 35.68 -11.37
CA LYS A 166 27.48 36.51 -11.25
C LYS A 166 28.34 36.52 -12.52
N LYS A 167 27.93 35.83 -13.59
CA LYS A 167 28.62 35.76 -14.89
C LYS A 167 27.62 35.41 -15.98
N VAL A 168 27.04 36.40 -16.66
CA VAL A 168 26.64 36.49 -18.09
C VAL A 168 25.96 37.85 -18.24
N HIS A 169 26.17 38.51 -19.37
CA HIS A 169 25.70 39.86 -19.75
C HIS A 169 24.42 40.36 -19.05
N ASP A 170 24.42 41.63 -18.61
CA ASP A 170 23.35 42.36 -17.90
C ASP A 170 21.93 42.33 -18.55
N GLN A 171 21.73 41.65 -19.68
CA GLN A 171 20.47 41.65 -20.45
C GLN A 171 19.54 40.45 -20.19
N ASP A 172 20.00 39.37 -19.52
CA ASP A 172 19.22 38.13 -19.34
C ASP A 172 18.81 37.82 -17.88
N GLN A 173 18.99 38.76 -16.95
CA GLN A 173 18.60 38.57 -15.55
C GLN A 173 17.10 38.74 -15.36
N LEU A 174 16.46 37.75 -14.74
CA LEU A 174 15.02 37.79 -14.46
C LEU A 174 14.69 38.90 -13.47
N THR A 175 13.94 39.92 -13.90
CA THR A 175 13.57 41.02 -13.00
C THR A 175 12.47 40.62 -12.03
N ALA A 176 12.41 41.27 -10.87
CA ALA A 176 11.30 41.06 -9.93
C ALA A 176 9.93 41.38 -10.53
N LYS A 177 9.89 42.26 -11.55
CA LYS A 177 8.67 42.57 -12.31
C LYS A 177 8.29 41.40 -13.20
N ASP A 178 9.22 40.90 -13.99
CA ASP A 178 8.99 39.79 -14.93
C ASP A 178 8.58 38.52 -14.20
N LEU A 179 9.22 38.20 -13.08
CA LEU A 179 8.82 37.08 -12.24
C LEU A 179 7.36 37.19 -11.80
N LYS A 180 6.92 38.36 -11.31
CA LYS A 180 5.52 38.57 -10.93
C LYS A 180 4.59 38.37 -12.11
N THR A 181 4.96 38.84 -13.30
CA THR A 181 4.16 38.68 -14.51
C THR A 181 4.09 37.22 -14.97
N ILE A 182 5.22 36.50 -14.94
CA ILE A 182 5.31 35.07 -15.26
C ILE A 182 4.44 34.26 -14.28
N VAL A 183 4.62 34.45 -12.97
CA VAL A 183 3.86 33.69 -11.97
C VAL A 183 2.38 34.04 -12.03
N SER A 184 2.02 35.31 -12.26
CA SER A 184 0.63 35.71 -12.43
C SER A 184 -0.01 35.06 -13.67
N TYR A 185 0.74 34.94 -14.77
CA TYR A 185 0.29 34.25 -15.97
C TYR A 185 0.13 32.75 -15.75
N LEU A 186 1.15 32.07 -15.20
CA LEU A 186 1.12 30.63 -14.91
C LEU A 186 0.02 30.27 -13.89
N SER A 187 -0.25 31.11 -12.90
CA SER A 187 -1.32 30.86 -11.92
C SER A 187 -2.73 30.93 -12.54
N ARG A 188 -2.87 31.54 -13.72
CA ARG A 188 -4.12 31.65 -14.48
C ARG A 188 -4.25 30.62 -15.58
N THR A 189 -3.20 29.85 -15.89
CA THR A 189 -3.29 28.78 -16.90
C THR A 189 -4.28 27.72 -16.42
N SER A 190 -5.12 27.24 -17.34
CA SER A 190 -6.13 26.21 -17.07
C SER A 190 -7.05 26.52 -15.87
N SER A 191 -7.42 27.80 -15.69
CA SER A 191 -8.23 28.24 -14.54
C SER A 191 -9.62 27.57 -14.45
N ASP A 192 -10.23 27.21 -15.59
CA ASP A 192 -11.48 26.46 -15.62
C ASP A 192 -11.31 25.05 -15.03
N LYS A 193 -10.21 24.36 -15.36
CA LYS A 193 -9.87 23.07 -14.77
C LYS A 193 -9.65 23.21 -13.27
N ARG A 194 -8.93 24.24 -12.82
CA ARG A 194 -8.73 24.51 -11.38
C ARG A 194 -10.06 24.66 -10.65
N GLN A 195 -10.96 25.49 -11.16
CA GLN A 195 -12.29 25.71 -10.56
C GLN A 195 -13.11 24.42 -10.50
N ALA A 196 -13.07 23.59 -11.56
CA ALA A 196 -13.73 22.30 -11.58
C ALA A 196 -13.19 21.35 -10.50
N LEU A 197 -11.87 21.27 -10.34
CA LEU A 197 -11.23 20.43 -9.31
C LEU A 197 -11.56 20.93 -7.89
N GLU A 198 -11.55 22.25 -7.67
CA GLU A 198 -11.91 22.85 -6.37
C GLU A 198 -13.37 22.59 -6.00
N LEU A 199 -14.29 22.68 -6.97
CA LEU A 199 -15.69 22.35 -6.78
C LEU A 199 -15.87 20.88 -6.40
N GLU A 200 -15.19 19.97 -7.09
CA GLU A 200 -15.27 18.53 -6.81
C GLU A 200 -14.71 18.18 -5.43
N PHE A 201 -13.52 18.69 -5.10
CA PHE A 201 -12.92 18.50 -3.78
C PHE A 201 -13.84 19.02 -2.66
N GLY A 202 -14.43 20.22 -2.85
CA GLY A 202 -15.38 20.79 -1.89
C GLY A 202 -16.66 19.98 -1.70
N LYS A 203 -17.15 19.28 -2.74
CA LYS A 203 -18.28 18.33 -2.61
C LYS A 203 -17.89 17.12 -1.75
N VAL A 204 -16.71 16.55 -2.01
CA VAL A 204 -16.20 15.38 -1.28
C VAL A 204 -15.98 15.72 0.20
N GLN A 205 -15.40 16.88 0.51
CA GLN A 205 -15.26 17.36 1.90
C GLN A 205 -16.59 17.43 2.65
N LYS A 206 -17.66 17.88 1.98
CA LYS A 206 -19.01 17.92 2.56
C LYS A 206 -19.62 16.53 2.75
N ALA A 207 -19.32 15.59 1.84
CA ALA A 207 -19.83 14.22 1.90
C ALA A 207 -19.18 13.38 3.01
N TYR A 208 -17.93 13.70 3.39
CA TYR A 208 -17.14 12.93 4.37
C TYR A 208 -16.61 13.81 5.52
N PRO A 209 -17.48 14.43 6.34
CA PRO A 209 -17.09 15.43 7.35
C PRO A 209 -16.20 14.88 8.47
N ASN A 210 -16.19 13.56 8.68
CA ASN A 210 -15.43 12.91 9.75
C ASN A 210 -14.02 12.47 9.34
N VAL A 211 -13.65 12.62 8.07
CA VAL A 211 -12.32 12.25 7.58
C VAL A 211 -11.30 13.30 8.02
N THR A 212 -10.16 12.84 8.55
CA THR A 212 -9.14 13.73 9.14
C THR A 212 -7.78 13.58 8.48
N ALA A 213 -6.90 14.54 8.73
CA ALA A 213 -5.49 14.46 8.33
C ALA A 213 -4.74 13.31 9.04
N GLU A 214 -5.17 12.89 10.23
CA GLU A 214 -4.55 11.76 10.95
C GLU A 214 -4.84 10.44 10.23
N MET A 215 -6.07 10.25 9.74
CA MET A 215 -6.40 9.12 8.87
C MET A 215 -5.54 9.14 7.59
N GLY A 216 -5.28 10.33 7.05
CA GLY A 216 -4.37 10.51 5.91
C GLY A 216 -2.93 10.10 6.22
N LYS A 217 -2.42 10.46 7.40
CA LYS A 217 -1.11 10.02 7.88
C LYS A 217 -1.03 8.49 7.95
N ASN A 218 -2.05 7.84 8.53
CA ASN A 218 -2.09 6.39 8.60
C ASN A 218 -2.09 5.74 7.21
N ILE A 219 -2.82 6.29 6.24
CA ILE A 219 -2.78 5.79 4.85
C ILE A 219 -1.39 6.00 4.23
N PHE A 220 -0.78 7.17 4.42
CA PHE A 220 0.56 7.47 3.89
C PHE A 220 1.61 6.44 4.36
N LEU A 221 1.58 6.10 5.65
CA LEU A 221 2.48 5.13 6.25
C LEU A 221 2.13 3.69 5.83
N SER A 222 0.84 3.34 5.86
CA SER A 222 0.26 2.06 5.42
C SER A 222 0.66 1.66 3.99
N GLN A 223 0.65 2.64 3.07
CA GLN A 223 0.98 2.42 1.67
C GLN A 223 2.48 2.54 1.38
N ASN A 224 3.29 2.79 2.41
CA ASN A 224 4.73 2.97 2.32
C ASN A 224 5.12 4.05 1.30
N CYS A 225 4.46 5.21 1.33
CA CYS A 225 4.74 6.29 0.38
C CYS A 225 6.22 6.73 0.41
N GLN A 226 6.88 6.56 1.56
CA GLN A 226 8.32 6.85 1.78
C GLN A 226 9.26 5.88 1.06
N ALA A 227 8.75 4.76 0.53
CA ALA A 227 9.49 3.89 -0.39
C ALA A 227 9.97 4.68 -1.62
N CYS A 228 9.19 5.67 -2.06
CA CYS A 228 9.53 6.50 -3.22
C CYS A 228 9.74 7.97 -2.84
N HIS A 229 8.95 8.52 -1.93
CA HIS A 229 8.97 9.95 -1.62
C HIS A 229 9.87 10.30 -0.44
N GLY A 230 10.53 11.47 -0.51
CA GLY A 230 11.19 12.07 0.65
C GLY A 230 10.19 12.63 1.64
N MET A 231 10.48 12.47 2.95
CA MET A 231 9.68 12.99 4.07
C MET A 231 10.57 13.14 5.30
N GLN A 232 10.66 14.34 5.89
CA GLN A 232 11.61 14.62 6.99
C GLN A 232 11.07 14.30 8.40
N ASP A 233 9.76 14.33 8.60
CA ASP A 233 9.14 14.29 9.93
C ASP A 233 8.29 13.02 10.15
N GLU A 234 8.59 11.93 9.44
CA GLU A 234 7.86 10.66 9.55
C GLU A 234 8.78 9.45 9.45
N ASP A 235 8.51 8.46 10.29
CA ASP A 235 9.16 7.15 10.23
C ASP A 235 8.29 6.15 9.48
N SER A 236 8.93 5.34 8.63
CA SER A 236 8.25 4.27 7.89
C SER A 236 7.67 3.23 8.85
N TRP A 237 6.48 2.70 8.54
CA TRP A 237 5.93 1.51 9.22
C TRP A 237 6.68 0.22 8.89
N PHE A 238 7.39 0.20 7.78
CA PHE A 238 8.06 -0.98 7.27
C PHE A 238 9.56 -0.76 7.29
N GLU A 239 10.28 -1.62 8.02
CA GLU A 239 11.74 -1.58 8.07
C GLU A 239 12.33 -1.98 6.70
N ASP A 240 11.86 -3.10 6.14
CA ASP A 240 12.44 -3.69 4.93
C ASP A 240 11.51 -3.65 3.71
N HIS A 241 10.26 -4.08 3.86
CA HIS A 241 9.34 -4.28 2.74
C HIS A 241 7.87 -4.30 3.21
N ASN A 242 6.93 -4.09 2.29
CA ASN A 242 5.48 -4.18 2.55
C ASN A 242 4.73 -5.04 1.52
N GLY A 243 5.48 -5.85 0.75
CA GLY A 243 5.00 -6.76 -0.29
C GLY A 243 5.80 -8.07 -0.30
N PRO A 244 5.31 -9.13 -0.97
CA PRO A 244 5.94 -10.45 -0.89
C PRO A 244 7.39 -10.48 -1.39
N ASN A 245 8.23 -11.29 -0.74
CA ASN A 245 9.55 -11.64 -1.26
C ASN A 245 9.45 -12.32 -2.62
N LEU A 246 10.15 -11.82 -3.64
CA LEU A 246 10.06 -12.30 -5.03
C LEU A 246 11.15 -13.30 -5.43
N SER A 247 12.12 -13.60 -4.56
CA SER A 247 13.26 -14.49 -4.87
C SER A 247 12.85 -15.86 -5.38
N ALA A 248 11.70 -16.37 -4.92
CA ALA A 248 11.16 -17.67 -5.29
C ALA A 248 9.95 -17.57 -6.25
N GLN A 249 9.67 -16.40 -6.83
CA GLN A 249 8.44 -16.13 -7.57
C GLN A 249 8.20 -17.10 -8.73
N ARG A 250 9.26 -17.46 -9.47
CA ARG A 250 9.21 -18.46 -10.56
C ARG A 250 8.58 -19.81 -10.17
N MET A 251 8.60 -20.19 -8.89
CA MET A 251 8.02 -21.44 -8.40
C MET A 251 6.59 -21.26 -7.86
N ARG A 252 6.15 -20.02 -7.59
CA ARG A 252 4.91 -19.73 -6.85
C ARG A 252 3.69 -19.69 -7.73
N THR A 253 3.73 -18.90 -8.81
CA THR A 253 2.56 -18.57 -9.61
C THR A 253 2.62 -19.15 -11.02
N GLN A 254 1.46 -19.30 -11.63
CA GLN A 254 1.35 -19.67 -13.04
C GLN A 254 1.69 -18.48 -13.94
N LYS A 255 2.32 -18.74 -15.10
CA LYS A 255 2.74 -17.67 -16.04
C LYS A 255 1.56 -16.84 -16.58
N GLY A 256 0.47 -17.51 -16.98
CA GLY A 256 -0.72 -16.80 -17.45
C GLY A 256 -1.33 -15.87 -16.39
N TRP A 257 -1.29 -16.30 -15.12
CA TRP A 257 -1.81 -15.47 -14.02
C TRP A 257 -0.92 -14.26 -13.73
N ILE A 258 0.40 -14.41 -13.72
CA ILE A 258 1.29 -13.27 -13.40
C ILE A 258 1.21 -12.18 -14.47
N ASN A 259 1.03 -12.54 -15.75
CA ASN A 259 0.77 -11.57 -16.82
C ASN A 259 -0.48 -10.72 -16.53
N ASN A 260 -1.61 -11.40 -16.31
CA ASN A 260 -2.88 -10.73 -16.02
C ASN A 260 -2.83 -9.91 -14.72
N TYR A 261 -2.05 -10.36 -13.73
CA TYR A 261 -1.90 -9.66 -12.46
C TYR A 261 -1.03 -8.41 -12.60
N LEU A 262 0.05 -8.45 -13.40
CA LEU A 262 0.90 -7.27 -13.65
C LEU A 262 0.19 -6.23 -14.51
N GLU A 263 -0.63 -6.67 -15.47
CA GLU A 263 -1.44 -5.78 -16.32
C GLU A 263 -2.50 -5.04 -15.51
N LYS A 264 -3.21 -5.75 -14.62
CA LYS A 264 -4.26 -5.17 -13.78
C LYS A 264 -4.29 -5.81 -12.39
N PRO A 265 -3.45 -5.31 -11.46
CA PRO A 265 -3.37 -5.82 -10.11
C PRO A 265 -4.73 -5.80 -9.40
N SER A 266 -4.97 -6.79 -8.54
CA SER A 266 -6.15 -6.86 -7.68
C SER A 266 -5.76 -7.32 -6.29
N ALA A 267 -6.62 -7.08 -5.29
CA ALA A 267 -6.30 -7.51 -3.94
C ALA A 267 -6.12 -9.03 -3.88
N ILE A 268 -4.96 -9.47 -3.40
CA ILE A 268 -4.75 -10.87 -3.01
C ILE A 268 -5.13 -11.04 -1.54
N ARG A 269 -4.64 -10.13 -0.69
CA ARG A 269 -5.02 -9.98 0.71
C ARG A 269 -5.79 -8.67 0.85
N PRO A 270 -7.06 -8.68 1.28
CA PRO A 270 -7.90 -7.47 1.32
C PRO A 270 -7.37 -6.33 2.18
N PHE A 271 -6.54 -6.63 3.19
CA PHE A 271 -6.11 -5.66 4.18
C PHE A 271 -4.61 -5.71 4.49
N GLY A 272 -3.79 -5.71 3.42
CA GLY A 272 -2.34 -5.63 3.51
C GLY A 272 -1.61 -6.95 3.26
N PHE A 273 -0.35 -6.86 2.81
CA PHE A 273 0.54 -8.02 2.80
C PHE A 273 0.73 -8.56 4.22
N PHE A 274 1.12 -7.68 5.14
CA PHE A 274 1.02 -7.91 6.57
C PHE A 274 -0.41 -7.56 7.02
N PRO A 275 -1.21 -8.53 7.50
CA PRO A 275 -2.63 -8.27 7.76
C PRO A 275 -2.82 -7.20 8.83
N GLY A 276 -3.67 -6.21 8.53
CA GLY A 276 -3.88 -5.04 9.38
C GLY A 276 -3.22 -3.77 8.84
N THR A 277 -2.14 -3.89 8.06
CA THR A 277 -1.40 -2.72 7.56
C THR A 277 -2.08 -2.05 6.38
N GLY A 278 -2.99 -2.73 5.69
CA GLY A 278 -3.74 -2.15 4.56
C GLY A 278 -2.93 -1.93 3.28
N SER A 279 -1.65 -2.33 3.22
CA SER A 279 -0.79 -2.12 2.04
C SER A 279 -1.39 -2.71 0.75
N ARG A 280 -1.26 -1.98 -0.36
CA ARG A 280 -1.75 -2.40 -1.68
C ARG A 280 -0.58 -2.64 -2.63
N MET A 281 -0.74 -3.62 -3.51
CA MET A 281 0.00 -3.65 -4.78
C MET A 281 -0.66 -2.62 -5.69
N PRO A 282 0.02 -1.53 -6.06
CA PRO A 282 -0.58 -0.50 -6.90
C PRO A 282 -0.47 -0.87 -8.39
N ASP A 283 -1.29 -0.24 -9.21
CA ASP A 283 -1.29 -0.38 -10.66
C ASP A 283 -0.30 0.62 -11.28
N TYR A 284 0.72 0.12 -11.95
CA TYR A 284 1.72 0.94 -12.64
C TYR A 284 1.29 1.30 -14.07
N HIS A 285 0.12 0.84 -14.52
CA HIS A 285 -0.37 0.95 -15.89
C HIS A 285 0.69 0.50 -16.90
N LEU A 286 1.20 -0.71 -16.67
CA LEU A 286 2.24 -1.32 -17.49
C LEU A 286 1.70 -1.55 -18.90
N SER A 287 2.51 -1.25 -19.91
CA SER A 287 2.19 -1.68 -21.28
C SER A 287 2.36 -3.19 -21.42
N ASP A 288 1.73 -3.79 -22.45
CA ASP A 288 1.89 -5.23 -22.75
C ASP A 288 3.37 -5.66 -22.82
N SER A 289 4.22 -4.82 -23.41
CA SER A 289 5.66 -5.05 -23.48
C SER A 289 6.37 -4.99 -22.11
N GLU A 290 5.95 -4.08 -21.22
CA GLU A 290 6.48 -3.98 -19.86
C GLU A 290 6.02 -5.19 -19.02
N VAL A 291 4.76 -5.63 -19.17
CA VAL A 291 4.22 -6.84 -18.55
C VAL A 291 5.01 -8.07 -18.96
N LEU A 292 5.24 -8.26 -20.26
CA LEU A 292 6.01 -9.40 -20.77
C LEU A 292 7.46 -9.38 -20.25
N ALA A 293 8.11 -8.21 -20.29
CA ALA A 293 9.49 -8.06 -19.81
C ALA A 293 9.62 -8.42 -18.32
N LEU A 294 8.69 -7.95 -17.47
CA LEU A 294 8.69 -8.27 -16.05
C LEU A 294 8.29 -9.72 -15.79
N SER A 295 7.29 -10.27 -16.50
CA SER A 295 6.92 -11.68 -16.33
C SER A 295 8.06 -12.62 -16.73
N ASP A 296 8.78 -12.34 -17.81
CA ASP A 296 9.90 -13.16 -18.24
C ASP A 296 11.07 -13.08 -17.25
N TRP A 297 11.32 -11.89 -16.69
CA TRP A 297 12.31 -11.69 -15.63
C TRP A 297 11.93 -12.41 -14.32
N LEU A 298 10.67 -12.36 -13.89
CA LEU A 298 10.17 -13.13 -12.75
C LEU A 298 10.26 -14.64 -13.01
N GLY A 299 10.13 -15.05 -14.26
CA GLY A 299 10.39 -16.38 -14.77
C GLY A 299 9.31 -17.41 -14.41
N THR A 300 9.55 -18.65 -14.84
CA THR A 300 8.71 -19.80 -14.52
C THR A 300 9.61 -21.02 -14.28
N ALA A 301 9.34 -21.77 -13.22
CA ALA A 301 10.04 -23.01 -12.92
C ALA A 301 9.27 -24.20 -13.48
N GLU A 302 9.99 -25.15 -14.08
CA GLU A 302 9.44 -26.47 -14.38
C GLU A 302 9.31 -27.27 -13.09
N LEU A 303 8.07 -27.53 -12.67
CA LEU A 303 7.76 -28.28 -11.45
C LEU A 303 7.20 -29.65 -11.80
N LYS A 304 7.77 -30.70 -11.21
CA LYS A 304 7.31 -32.09 -11.39
C LYS A 304 6.04 -32.41 -10.59
N THR A 305 5.77 -31.64 -9.54
CA THR A 305 4.58 -31.86 -8.71
C THR A 305 3.33 -31.57 -9.52
N LYS A 306 2.46 -32.57 -9.62
CA LYS A 306 1.10 -32.45 -10.17
C LYS A 306 0.09 -33.01 -9.18
N LEU A 307 -0.91 -32.22 -8.85
CA LEU A 307 -2.01 -32.63 -7.97
C LEU A 307 -3.11 -33.28 -8.82
N SER A 308 -3.68 -34.36 -8.30
CA SER A 308 -4.65 -35.15 -9.05
C SER A 308 -5.97 -34.39 -9.25
N PRO A 309 -6.71 -34.67 -10.33
CA PRO A 309 -8.08 -34.19 -10.47
C PRO A 309 -8.97 -34.61 -9.29
N ILE A 310 -9.96 -33.78 -8.99
CA ILE A 310 -10.92 -34.04 -7.91
C ILE A 310 -12.34 -34.22 -8.47
N SER A 311 -13.05 -35.25 -8.03
CA SER A 311 -14.45 -35.48 -8.41
C SER A 311 -15.39 -34.53 -7.67
N LYS A 312 -16.60 -34.30 -8.22
CA LYS A 312 -17.64 -33.48 -7.57
C LYS A 312 -17.96 -33.95 -6.15
N PHE A 313 -18.05 -35.25 -5.91
CA PHE A 313 -18.29 -35.81 -4.58
C PHE A 313 -17.14 -35.51 -3.61
N GLN A 314 -15.89 -35.68 -4.06
CA GLN A 314 -14.73 -35.32 -3.24
C GLN A 314 -14.68 -33.82 -2.95
N SER A 315 -15.02 -32.97 -3.93
CA SER A 315 -15.10 -31.52 -3.71
C SER A 315 -16.13 -31.17 -2.65
N GLN A 316 -17.34 -31.74 -2.72
CA GLN A 316 -18.38 -31.55 -1.70
C GLN A 316 -17.94 -32.04 -0.31
N LYS A 317 -17.18 -33.14 -0.26
CA LYS A 317 -16.58 -33.62 0.99
C LYS A 317 -15.57 -32.62 1.56
N VAL A 318 -14.71 -32.05 0.71
CA VAL A 318 -13.75 -31.02 1.12
C VAL A 318 -14.46 -29.74 1.57
N ASP A 319 -15.50 -29.30 0.85
CA ASP A 319 -16.33 -28.16 1.27
C ASP A 319 -16.86 -28.37 2.69
N LYS A 320 -17.41 -29.55 2.98
CA LYS A 320 -17.91 -29.86 4.33
C LYS A 320 -16.78 -29.84 5.38
N LEU A 321 -15.61 -30.36 5.04
CA LEU A 321 -14.44 -30.32 5.93
C LEU A 321 -13.97 -28.89 6.22
N LEU A 322 -13.94 -28.03 5.20
CA LEU A 322 -13.54 -26.63 5.35
C LEU A 322 -14.55 -25.81 6.16
N ASN A 323 -15.85 -26.09 6.01
CA ASN A 323 -16.92 -25.34 6.69
C ASN A 323 -17.16 -25.79 8.14
N ASP A 324 -16.99 -27.07 8.44
CA ASP A 324 -17.46 -27.62 9.72
C ASP A 324 -16.30 -27.97 10.67
N PHE A 325 -15.09 -28.16 10.13
CA PHE A 325 -14.06 -28.95 10.80
C PHE A 325 -12.65 -28.36 10.77
N LEU A 326 -12.28 -27.61 9.72
CA LEU A 326 -10.93 -27.08 9.52
C LEU A 326 -10.88 -25.56 9.72
N PRO A 327 -9.80 -25.01 10.29
CA PRO A 327 -9.72 -23.59 10.64
C PRO A 327 -9.52 -22.66 9.43
N CYS A 328 -9.40 -23.20 8.22
CA CYS A 328 -8.99 -22.45 7.03
C CYS A 328 -9.86 -21.20 6.80
N LEU A 329 -11.17 -21.34 6.94
CA LEU A 329 -12.13 -20.26 6.72
C LEU A 329 -12.20 -19.23 7.86
N GLY A 330 -11.48 -19.45 8.97
CA GLY A 330 -11.27 -18.42 9.98
C GLY A 330 -10.40 -17.26 9.46
N CYS A 331 -9.47 -17.55 8.56
CA CYS A 331 -8.57 -16.54 7.98
C CYS A 331 -8.82 -16.29 6.50
N HIS A 332 -9.14 -17.34 5.74
CA HIS A 332 -9.28 -17.29 4.29
C HIS A 332 -10.74 -17.21 3.83
N GLN A 333 -10.94 -16.56 2.69
CA GLN A 333 -12.23 -16.57 1.99
C GLN A 333 -12.25 -17.70 0.95
N ILE A 334 -13.42 -18.33 0.75
CA ILE A 334 -13.73 -19.16 -0.41
C ILE A 334 -15.19 -18.96 -0.83
N ASP A 335 -15.42 -18.67 -2.11
CA ASP A 335 -16.74 -18.36 -2.69
C ASP A 335 -17.54 -17.34 -1.88
N GLY A 336 -16.86 -16.30 -1.38
CA GLY A 336 -17.45 -15.25 -0.55
C GLY A 336 -17.71 -15.64 0.91
N LYS A 337 -17.28 -16.82 1.38
CA LYS A 337 -17.42 -17.28 2.76
C LYS A 337 -16.08 -17.32 3.49
N GLY A 338 -16.06 -16.98 4.76
CA GLY A 338 -14.86 -17.03 5.62
C GLY A 338 -14.17 -15.68 5.78
N GLY A 339 -12.97 -15.70 6.35
CA GLY A 339 -12.22 -14.51 6.75
C GLY A 339 -11.52 -13.75 5.62
N LYS A 340 -11.05 -12.55 5.94
CA LYS A 340 -10.34 -11.62 5.03
C LYS A 340 -8.91 -11.31 5.47
N ILE A 341 -8.32 -12.19 6.28
CA ILE A 341 -6.93 -12.09 6.75
C ILE A 341 -5.98 -12.68 5.71
N GLY A 342 -6.23 -13.93 5.33
CA GLY A 342 -5.45 -14.67 4.35
C GLY A 342 -5.87 -14.35 2.91
N PRO A 343 -5.10 -14.79 1.92
CA PRO A 343 -5.50 -14.69 0.53
C PRO A 343 -6.82 -15.40 0.23
N ASP A 344 -7.61 -14.85 -0.68
CA ASP A 344 -8.80 -15.55 -1.21
C ASP A 344 -8.38 -16.87 -1.88
N LEU A 345 -9.08 -17.95 -1.51
CA LEU A 345 -8.82 -19.30 -1.99
C LEU A 345 -9.67 -19.71 -3.18
N SER A 346 -10.63 -18.88 -3.61
CA SER A 346 -11.59 -19.17 -4.69
C SER A 346 -10.95 -19.30 -6.07
N ASN A 347 -9.74 -18.78 -6.26
CA ASN A 347 -9.02 -18.79 -7.54
C ASN A 347 -7.61 -19.38 -7.44
N VAL A 348 -7.34 -20.19 -6.41
CA VAL A 348 -6.01 -20.76 -6.15
C VAL A 348 -5.51 -21.57 -7.34
N GLY A 349 -6.39 -22.34 -7.99
CA GLY A 349 -6.07 -23.13 -9.17
C GLY A 349 -5.78 -22.31 -10.43
N ASN A 350 -6.20 -21.03 -10.50
CA ASN A 350 -5.76 -20.11 -11.55
C ASN A 350 -4.37 -19.52 -11.23
N ARG A 351 -4.11 -19.28 -9.94
CA ARG A 351 -3.00 -18.44 -9.50
C ARG A 351 -1.71 -19.20 -9.22
N LEU A 352 -1.80 -20.27 -8.44
CA LEU A 352 -0.64 -20.92 -7.82
C LEU A 352 -0.25 -22.20 -8.55
N THR A 353 1.02 -22.57 -8.44
CA THR A 353 1.49 -23.89 -8.92
C THR A 353 1.12 -24.98 -7.91
N ASP A 354 0.88 -26.20 -8.40
CA ASP A 354 0.62 -27.38 -7.57
C ASP A 354 1.69 -27.62 -6.50
N GLY A 355 2.95 -27.43 -6.87
CA GLY A 355 4.09 -27.53 -5.96
C GLY A 355 3.99 -26.52 -4.82
N PHE A 356 3.67 -25.27 -5.13
CA PHE A 356 3.51 -24.24 -4.11
C PHE A 356 2.28 -24.48 -3.25
N ILE A 357 1.13 -24.86 -3.81
CA ILE A 357 -0.09 -25.21 -3.05
C ILE A 357 0.21 -26.29 -2.02
N LYS A 358 0.87 -27.39 -2.45
CA LYS A 358 1.27 -28.49 -1.58
C LYS A 358 2.15 -28.00 -0.43
N MET A 359 3.15 -27.19 -0.72
CA MET A 359 4.13 -26.74 0.28
C MET A 359 3.56 -25.68 1.21
N ALA A 360 2.74 -24.76 0.70
CA ALA A 360 2.04 -23.75 1.50
C ALA A 360 1.13 -24.38 2.56
N VAL A 361 0.43 -25.47 2.23
CA VAL A 361 -0.43 -26.18 3.18
C VAL A 361 0.36 -27.06 4.15
N LYS A 362 1.38 -27.79 3.67
CA LYS A 362 2.13 -28.74 4.52
C LYS A 362 3.17 -28.07 5.41
N MET A 363 3.84 -27.05 4.90
CA MET A 363 5.01 -26.41 5.50
C MET A 363 5.01 -24.90 5.16
N PRO A 364 3.99 -24.13 5.61
CA PRO A 364 3.81 -22.73 5.22
C PRO A 364 5.06 -21.88 5.46
N HIS A 365 5.65 -21.99 6.65
CA HIS A 365 6.83 -21.22 7.05
C HIS A 365 8.13 -21.62 6.31
N MET A 366 8.15 -22.75 5.60
CA MET A 366 9.30 -23.09 4.74
C MET A 366 9.30 -22.27 3.45
N VAL A 367 8.12 -22.02 2.88
CA VAL A 367 7.98 -21.32 1.58
C VAL A 367 7.54 -19.86 1.73
N MET A 368 7.00 -19.51 2.89
CA MET A 368 6.60 -18.17 3.32
C MET A 368 6.99 -17.97 4.79
N PRO A 369 8.29 -17.74 5.10
CA PRO A 369 8.78 -17.63 6.48
C PRO A 369 8.05 -16.59 7.33
N GLU A 370 7.69 -15.45 6.73
CA GLU A 370 7.01 -14.33 7.38
C GLU A 370 5.47 -14.52 7.45
N SER A 371 4.95 -15.66 7.02
CA SER A 371 3.50 -15.86 6.98
C SER A 371 2.91 -16.01 8.38
N MET A 372 1.76 -15.37 8.60
CA MET A 372 0.97 -15.66 9.79
C MET A 372 0.27 -17.03 9.77
N MET A 373 0.20 -17.71 8.61
CA MET A 373 -0.55 -18.94 8.41
C MET A 373 -0.02 -20.09 9.29
N PRO A 374 -0.77 -20.54 10.31
CA PRO A 374 -0.31 -21.64 11.16
C PRO A 374 -0.30 -22.96 10.38
N LYS A 375 0.61 -23.85 10.76
CA LYS A 375 0.63 -25.22 10.24
C LYS A 375 -0.51 -26.00 10.89
N THR A 376 -1.57 -26.23 10.13
CA THR A 376 -2.73 -26.99 10.60
C THR A 376 -2.43 -28.49 10.55
N VAL A 377 -2.72 -29.22 11.63
CA VAL A 377 -2.64 -30.68 11.66
C VAL A 377 -3.84 -31.25 10.89
N ILE A 378 -3.58 -31.91 9.76
CA ILE A 378 -4.59 -32.49 8.88
C ILE A 378 -4.32 -33.98 8.74
N ASP A 379 -5.38 -34.80 8.82
CA ASP A 379 -5.30 -36.24 8.57
C ASP A 379 -4.60 -36.52 7.21
N PRO A 380 -3.50 -37.32 7.20
CA PRO A 380 -2.78 -37.66 5.98
C PRO A 380 -3.64 -38.30 4.88
N ASN A 381 -4.74 -38.96 5.23
CA ASN A 381 -5.68 -39.58 4.28
C ASN A 381 -6.61 -38.55 3.60
N ILE A 382 -6.82 -37.39 4.25
CA ILE A 382 -7.70 -36.33 3.76
C ILE A 382 -6.91 -35.23 3.05
N LEU A 383 -5.68 -34.97 3.50
CA LEU A 383 -4.81 -33.92 2.95
C LEU A 383 -4.71 -33.95 1.41
N PRO A 384 -4.50 -35.08 0.72
CA PRO A 384 -4.46 -35.11 -0.75
C PRO A 384 -5.73 -34.59 -1.42
N LEU A 385 -6.91 -34.79 -0.81
CA LEU A 385 -8.18 -34.28 -1.32
C LEU A 385 -8.25 -32.76 -1.20
N ILE A 386 -7.81 -32.19 -0.07
CA ILE A 386 -7.77 -30.73 0.14
C ILE A 386 -6.81 -30.07 -0.85
N LEU A 387 -5.61 -30.66 -1.05
CA LEU A 387 -4.65 -30.15 -2.03
C LEU A 387 -5.23 -30.16 -3.44
N SER A 388 -5.85 -31.28 -3.83
CA SER A 388 -6.49 -31.44 -5.15
C SER A 388 -7.65 -30.46 -5.34
N TYR A 389 -8.46 -30.26 -4.29
CA TYR A 389 -9.54 -29.29 -4.28
C TYR A 389 -9.02 -27.86 -4.55
N LEU A 390 -8.02 -27.40 -3.80
CA LEU A 390 -7.44 -26.07 -3.96
C LEU A 390 -6.81 -25.89 -5.35
N ALA A 391 -6.09 -26.90 -5.86
CA ALA A 391 -5.47 -26.86 -7.18
C ALA A 391 -6.47 -26.78 -8.34
N HIS A 392 -7.68 -27.29 -8.15
CA HIS A 392 -8.75 -27.25 -9.15
C HIS A 392 -9.81 -26.18 -8.86
N LYS A 393 -9.58 -25.34 -7.84
CA LYS A 393 -10.48 -24.24 -7.48
C LYS A 393 -10.21 -23.05 -8.39
N GLN A 394 -11.11 -22.84 -9.35
CA GLN A 394 -10.99 -21.78 -10.34
C GLN A 394 -12.13 -20.78 -10.22
N SER A 395 -11.80 -19.49 -10.33
CA SER A 395 -12.76 -18.39 -10.33
C SER A 395 -12.13 -17.14 -10.95
N ASP A 396 -12.92 -16.42 -11.74
CA ASP A 396 -12.55 -15.11 -12.28
C ASP A 396 -12.91 -13.96 -11.33
N GLN A 397 -13.53 -14.27 -10.18
CA GLN A 397 -13.88 -13.27 -9.17
C GLN A 397 -12.60 -12.66 -8.58
N LYS A 398 -12.55 -11.32 -8.58
CA LYS A 398 -11.48 -10.54 -7.97
C LYS A 398 -11.91 -10.06 -6.59
N THR A 399 -11.00 -10.12 -5.63
CA THR A 399 -11.20 -9.55 -4.31
C THR A 399 -10.89 -8.05 -4.34
N ALA A 400 -11.67 -7.25 -3.61
CA ALA A 400 -11.43 -5.82 -3.42
C ALA A 400 -10.61 -5.57 -2.15
N TYR A 401 -9.81 -4.51 -2.15
CA TYR A 401 -9.21 -4.00 -0.92
C TYR A 401 -10.29 -3.46 0.02
N LEU A 402 -10.06 -3.59 1.33
CA LEU A 402 -10.89 -2.89 2.31
C LEU A 402 -10.59 -1.38 2.22
N ASN A 403 -11.64 -0.58 2.42
CA ASN A 403 -11.50 0.86 2.55
C ASN A 403 -10.79 1.19 3.88
N LEU A 404 -9.72 1.97 3.79
CA LEU A 404 -8.79 2.30 4.87
C LEU A 404 -9.31 3.37 5.83
N ILE A 405 -10.41 4.05 5.48
CA ILE A 405 -11.12 4.96 6.40
C ILE A 405 -12.07 4.16 7.29
N GLN A 406 -12.82 3.24 6.69
CA GLN A 406 -13.74 2.33 7.38
C GLN A 406 -12.98 1.32 8.25
N HIS A 407 -11.80 0.89 7.80
CA HIS A 407 -10.91 -0.02 8.51
C HIS A 407 -9.56 0.66 8.66
N GLN A 408 -9.34 1.34 9.79
CA GLN A 408 -8.09 2.07 10.02
C GLN A 408 -6.91 1.09 10.02
N PRO A 409 -5.92 1.30 9.14
CA PRO A 409 -4.73 0.46 9.11
C PRO A 409 -3.87 0.72 10.35
N TYR A 410 -3.08 -0.27 10.74
CA TYR A 410 -2.15 -0.17 11.85
C TYR A 410 -0.82 -0.86 11.51
N SER A 411 0.28 -0.34 12.06
CA SER A 411 1.54 -1.07 12.13
C SER A 411 1.52 -1.98 13.34
N ALA A 412 1.85 -3.26 13.16
CA ALA A 412 1.91 -4.19 14.28
C ALA A 412 3.20 -3.96 15.07
N ALA A 413 3.07 -3.59 16.34
CA ALA A 413 4.21 -3.32 17.23
C ALA A 413 4.71 -4.58 17.97
N ASN A 414 3.94 -5.67 17.91
CA ASN A 414 4.24 -6.90 18.62
C ASN A 414 3.51 -8.10 17.98
N SER A 415 3.89 -9.30 18.41
CA SER A 415 3.38 -10.55 17.88
C SER A 415 1.88 -10.79 18.13
N TYR A 416 1.27 -10.16 19.14
CA TYR A 416 -0.20 -10.21 19.35
C TYR A 416 -0.93 -9.44 18.28
N GLU A 417 -0.46 -8.24 17.95
CA GLU A 417 -1.04 -7.41 16.90
C GLU A 417 -0.94 -8.05 15.52
N GLU A 418 0.14 -8.80 15.26
CA GLU A 418 0.34 -9.56 14.03
C GLU A 418 -0.57 -10.79 13.92
N ASN A 419 -0.66 -11.58 15.00
CA ASN A 419 -1.22 -12.93 14.93
C ASN A 419 -2.66 -13.04 15.46
N CYS A 420 -3.04 -12.19 16.42
CA CYS A 420 -4.27 -12.34 17.21
C CYS A 420 -5.26 -11.18 16.99
N ALA A 421 -4.76 -9.95 16.96
CA ALA A 421 -5.59 -8.74 16.81
C ALA A 421 -6.45 -8.69 15.53
N PRO A 422 -6.08 -9.31 14.39
CA PRO A 422 -6.97 -9.36 13.24
C PRO A 422 -8.37 -9.92 13.55
N CYS A 423 -8.47 -10.83 14.53
CA CYS A 423 -9.74 -11.33 15.05
C CYS A 423 -10.09 -10.70 16.41
N HIS A 424 -9.16 -10.68 17.36
CA HIS A 424 -9.45 -10.30 18.74
C HIS A 424 -9.39 -8.78 19.02
N GLY A 425 -9.01 -7.98 18.02
CA GLY A 425 -8.84 -6.52 18.14
C GLY A 425 -7.53 -6.13 18.81
N LEU A 426 -7.03 -4.93 18.52
CA LEU A 426 -5.78 -4.40 19.12
C LEU A 426 -5.87 -4.31 20.66
N ASN A 427 -7.08 -4.10 21.17
CA ASN A 427 -7.35 -3.97 22.62
C ASN A 427 -7.93 -5.25 23.23
N GLY A 428 -7.90 -6.38 22.53
CA GLY A 428 -8.43 -7.66 23.03
C GLY A 428 -9.95 -7.74 23.19
N ASN A 429 -10.70 -6.76 22.69
CA ASN A 429 -12.16 -6.65 22.88
C ASN A 429 -13.01 -7.50 21.91
N GLY A 430 -12.37 -8.38 21.14
CA GLY A 430 -13.04 -9.22 20.14
C GLY A 430 -13.46 -8.50 18.87
N LYS A 431 -13.03 -7.25 18.64
CA LYS A 431 -13.44 -6.41 17.50
C LYS A 431 -12.31 -6.20 16.48
N GLY A 432 -11.61 -7.26 16.11
CA GLY A 432 -10.65 -7.21 15.00
C GLY A 432 -11.35 -7.00 13.65
N PHE A 433 -10.63 -6.51 12.64
CA PHE A 433 -11.22 -6.22 11.32
C PHE A 433 -11.82 -7.47 10.64
N ASN A 434 -11.42 -8.66 11.07
CA ASN A 434 -11.95 -9.92 10.55
C ASN A 434 -13.27 -10.34 11.22
N GLU A 435 -13.62 -9.81 12.40
CA GLU A 435 -14.82 -10.20 13.16
C GLU A 435 -16.11 -10.20 12.33
N PRO A 436 -16.40 -9.18 11.49
CA PRO A 436 -17.64 -9.16 10.69
C PRO A 436 -17.77 -10.30 9.68
N ASN A 437 -16.68 -11.01 9.38
CA ASN A 437 -16.66 -12.12 8.42
C ASN A 437 -16.76 -13.50 9.10
N LEU A 438 -16.83 -13.55 10.44
CA LEU A 438 -16.89 -14.78 11.22
C LEU A 438 -18.33 -15.08 11.65
N THR A 439 -18.68 -16.37 11.67
CA THR A 439 -20.00 -16.84 12.16
C THR A 439 -20.08 -16.88 13.68
N VAL A 440 -18.93 -16.92 14.35
CA VAL A 440 -18.81 -16.92 15.81
C VAL A 440 -17.90 -15.76 16.21
N LYS A 441 -18.38 -14.93 17.14
CA LYS A 441 -17.63 -13.78 17.63
C LYS A 441 -16.36 -14.23 18.36
N PRO A 442 -15.21 -13.60 18.11
CA PRO A 442 -14.00 -13.80 18.91
C PRO A 442 -14.26 -13.48 20.38
N ALA A 443 -13.50 -14.14 21.26
CA ALA A 443 -13.58 -13.86 22.70
C ALA A 443 -13.14 -12.43 23.01
N ASP A 444 -13.88 -11.79 23.91
CA ASP A 444 -13.54 -10.51 24.52
C ASP A 444 -12.67 -10.76 25.76
N PHE A 445 -11.37 -10.53 25.62
CA PHE A 445 -10.37 -10.65 26.67
C PHE A 445 -10.41 -9.52 27.69
N THR A 446 -11.17 -8.45 27.44
CA THR A 446 -11.35 -7.36 28.42
C THR A 446 -12.42 -7.68 29.47
N ASN A 447 -13.22 -8.72 29.23
CA ASN A 447 -14.24 -9.17 30.18
C ASN A 447 -13.62 -9.97 31.34
N ALA A 448 -13.29 -9.27 32.42
CA ALA A 448 -12.71 -9.87 33.63
C ALA A 448 -13.55 -11.03 34.20
N THR A 449 -14.86 -10.87 34.32
CA THR A 449 -15.75 -11.90 34.86
C THR A 449 -15.67 -13.22 34.07
N LEU A 450 -15.50 -13.14 32.75
CA LEU A 450 -15.32 -14.32 31.90
C LEU A 450 -13.92 -14.91 32.03
N MET A 451 -12.89 -14.05 32.04
CA MET A 451 -11.48 -14.47 32.03
C MET A 451 -11.01 -15.02 33.38
N GLU A 452 -11.50 -14.51 34.51
CA GLU A 452 -11.21 -15.03 35.86
C GLU A 452 -11.66 -16.47 36.06
N GLN A 453 -12.60 -16.97 35.25
CA GLN A 453 -13.09 -18.35 35.31
C GLN A 453 -12.30 -19.31 34.42
N ARG A 454 -11.21 -18.85 33.80
CA ARG A 454 -10.36 -19.68 32.93
C ARG A 454 -9.03 -19.82 33.63
N ALA A 455 -8.54 -21.04 33.79
CA ALA A 455 -7.18 -21.27 34.28
C ALA A 455 -6.16 -20.97 33.16
N ASP A 456 -4.92 -20.65 33.52
CA ASP A 456 -3.89 -20.29 32.55
C ASP A 456 -3.54 -21.47 31.63
N ASP A 457 -3.58 -22.70 32.15
CA ASP A 457 -3.42 -23.93 31.38
C ASP A 457 -4.50 -24.08 30.28
N THR A 458 -5.74 -23.69 30.59
CA THR A 458 -6.87 -23.75 29.66
C THR A 458 -6.70 -22.73 28.54
N LEU A 459 -6.20 -21.54 28.86
CA LEU A 459 -5.89 -20.51 27.86
C LEU A 459 -4.71 -20.95 27.00
N TYR A 460 -3.66 -21.51 27.62
CA TYR A 460 -2.50 -22.07 26.93
C TYR A 460 -2.93 -23.17 25.94
N ASP A 461 -3.70 -24.16 26.40
CA ASP A 461 -4.18 -25.25 25.56
C ASP A 461 -5.05 -24.73 24.42
N THR A 462 -5.93 -23.76 24.69
CA THR A 462 -6.76 -23.14 23.65
C THR A 462 -5.93 -22.50 22.55
N ILE A 463 -4.85 -21.80 22.88
CA ILE A 463 -3.93 -21.23 21.89
C ILE A 463 -3.14 -22.34 21.18
N HIS A 464 -2.67 -23.35 21.93
CA HIS A 464 -1.82 -24.42 21.41
C HIS A 464 -2.56 -25.33 20.41
N VAL A 465 -3.71 -25.89 20.82
CA VAL A 465 -4.46 -26.89 20.03
C VAL A 465 -5.63 -26.30 19.24
N GLY A 466 -6.02 -25.05 19.52
CA GLY A 466 -7.09 -24.34 18.81
C GLY A 466 -8.49 -24.66 19.31
N GLY A 467 -9.46 -23.93 18.77
CA GLY A 467 -10.82 -23.92 19.31
C GLY A 467 -11.55 -25.25 19.19
N ARG A 468 -11.35 -26.00 18.11
CA ARG A 468 -12.07 -27.27 17.88
C ARG A 468 -11.82 -28.31 18.98
N ILE A 469 -10.56 -28.48 19.38
CA ILE A 469 -10.20 -29.45 20.44
C ILE A 469 -10.76 -29.00 21.79
N MET A 470 -10.81 -27.68 22.03
CA MET A 470 -11.35 -27.08 23.24
C MET A 470 -12.88 -26.91 23.23
N ASN A 471 -13.60 -27.57 22.32
CA ASN A 471 -15.05 -27.44 22.16
C ASN A 471 -15.52 -25.97 21.98
N LYS A 472 -14.77 -25.23 21.14
CA LYS A 472 -15.05 -23.87 20.67
C LYS A 472 -15.06 -23.83 19.14
N SER A 473 -15.25 -22.64 18.57
CA SER A 473 -15.25 -22.47 17.11
C SER A 473 -13.94 -22.98 16.51
N HIS A 474 -14.06 -23.81 15.47
CA HIS A 474 -12.91 -24.34 14.74
C HIS A 474 -12.18 -23.25 13.93
N PHE A 475 -12.76 -22.06 13.76
CA PHE A 475 -12.09 -20.92 13.11
C PHE A 475 -10.92 -20.36 13.91
N MET A 476 -10.80 -20.65 15.21
CA MET A 476 -9.57 -20.39 15.96
C MET A 476 -8.59 -21.54 15.73
N PRO A 477 -7.54 -21.37 14.91
CA PRO A 477 -6.55 -22.42 14.67
C PRO A 477 -5.73 -22.70 15.93
N GLY A 478 -5.11 -23.88 15.96
CA GLY A 478 -4.02 -24.15 16.90
C GLY A 478 -2.72 -23.50 16.42
N TRP A 479 -2.00 -22.88 17.34
CA TRP A 479 -0.74 -22.17 17.08
C TRP A 479 0.50 -22.92 17.56
N GLY A 480 0.35 -24.09 18.20
CA GLY A 480 1.45 -24.87 18.76
C GLY A 480 2.50 -25.37 17.76
N GLU A 481 2.14 -25.46 16.48
CA GLU A 481 3.08 -25.83 15.40
C GLU A 481 3.84 -24.62 14.82
N LYS A 482 3.51 -23.40 15.27
CA LYS A 482 4.16 -22.15 14.87
C LYS A 482 4.91 -21.51 16.04
N MET A 483 4.30 -21.47 17.21
CA MET A 483 4.80 -20.77 18.39
C MET A 483 5.41 -21.74 19.39
N SER A 484 6.50 -21.32 20.03
CA SER A 484 7.08 -22.03 21.16
C SER A 484 6.17 -22.00 22.40
N PRO A 485 6.33 -22.96 23.33
CA PRO A 485 5.59 -22.93 24.61
C PRO A 485 5.74 -21.60 25.36
N LYS A 486 6.95 -21.00 25.33
CA LYS A 486 7.19 -19.72 25.97
C LYS A 486 6.36 -18.59 25.35
N GLU A 487 6.30 -18.51 24.03
CA GLU A 487 5.50 -17.50 23.34
C GLU A 487 4.01 -17.63 23.68
N ILE A 488 3.49 -18.86 23.76
CA ILE A 488 2.09 -19.10 24.17
C ILE A 488 1.84 -18.61 25.60
N VAL A 489 2.75 -18.87 26.54
CA VAL A 489 2.66 -18.34 27.91
C VAL A 489 2.66 -16.81 27.91
N ASP A 490 3.52 -16.17 27.11
CA ASP A 490 3.57 -14.72 26.99
C ASP A 490 2.25 -14.14 26.42
N TYR A 491 1.56 -14.87 25.53
CA TYR A 491 0.20 -14.51 25.09
C TYR A 491 -0.85 -14.66 26.18
N VAL A 492 -0.79 -15.72 27.00
CA VAL A 492 -1.69 -15.88 28.15
C VAL A 492 -1.55 -14.69 29.11
N GLN A 493 -0.31 -14.26 29.39
CA GLN A 493 -0.06 -13.06 30.19
C GLN A 493 -0.61 -11.79 29.53
N THR A 494 -0.55 -11.69 28.21
CA THR A 494 -1.15 -10.57 27.47
C THR A 494 -2.68 -10.56 27.61
N ILE A 495 -3.34 -11.71 27.54
CA ILE A 495 -4.79 -11.85 27.82
C ILE A 495 -5.12 -11.40 29.25
N ARG A 496 -4.31 -11.79 30.24
CA ARG A 496 -4.48 -11.36 31.64
C ARG A 496 -4.33 -9.85 31.82
N LYS A 497 -3.44 -9.21 31.06
CA LYS A 497 -3.30 -7.75 31.05
C LYS A 497 -4.55 -7.06 30.49
N PHE A 498 -5.18 -7.60 29.45
CA PHE A 498 -6.41 -7.02 28.90
C PHE A 498 -7.58 -7.03 29.89
N CYS A 499 -7.78 -8.13 30.63
CA CYS A 499 -8.84 -8.20 31.63
C CYS A 499 -8.48 -7.52 32.96
N ASN A 500 -7.19 -7.22 33.19
CA ASN A 500 -6.65 -6.88 34.51
C ASN A 500 -7.12 -7.87 35.59
N CYS A 501 -6.93 -9.15 35.33
CA CYS A 501 -7.44 -10.24 36.16
C CYS A 501 -6.40 -11.35 36.34
N GLU A 502 -6.63 -12.22 37.33
CA GLU A 502 -5.83 -13.42 37.58
C GLU A 502 -6.62 -14.69 37.21
N GLN A 503 -5.92 -15.82 37.13
CA GLN A 503 -6.57 -17.12 37.04
C GLN A 503 -7.32 -17.49 38.35
N PRO A 504 -8.30 -18.42 38.30
CA PRO A 504 -9.02 -18.84 39.49
C PRO A 504 -8.09 -19.38 40.58
N ASP A 505 -8.42 -19.16 41.85
CA ASP A 505 -7.59 -19.60 42.97
C ASP A 505 -7.33 -21.10 43.00
N TRP A 506 -8.28 -21.92 42.53
CA TRP A 506 -8.12 -23.38 42.47
C TRP A 506 -7.03 -23.83 41.47
N ALA A 507 -6.63 -22.97 40.54
CA ALA A 507 -5.64 -23.26 39.50
C ALA A 507 -4.22 -22.71 39.82
N LYS A 508 -4.06 -22.00 40.95
CA LYS A 508 -2.79 -21.34 41.31
C LYS A 508 -1.71 -22.29 41.87
N ASN A 509 -2.03 -23.58 42.08
CA ASN A 509 -1.15 -24.55 42.75
C ASN A 509 -0.63 -25.65 41.84
#